data_AF-A0AAD6PS99-F1
#
_entry.id   AF-A0AAD6PS99-F1
#
_cell.length_a   1.000
_cell.length_b   1.000
_cell.length_c   1.000
_cell.angle_alpha   90.00
_cell.angle_beta   90.00
_cell.angle_gamma   90.00
#
_symmetry.space_group_name_H-M   'P 1'
#
loop_
_entity.id
_entity.type
_entity.pdbx_description
1 polymer ?
#
loop_
_entity_poly.entity_id
_entity_poly.type
_entity_poly.pdbx_seq_one_letter_code
_entity_poly.pdbx_strand_id
1 'polypeptide(L)'
;MLWCSSKQTAVVRASDDFYPRDPVSHTIHIAAVAYNSVFLGEFMQPDWDMFHSLHPAAVYHASARAISGGPIYVRPTRDCLFSDPARDGVSLLKIWNMNKFTGVLGVYNCQGAAWNSTERKNTFHQTKNEVLTGAIRGRDVHLIAEAAMDLNWDGNCAVYSHRTGELITLPYNAALPLSLKVLEHDIFTVTPVKDLAPGFSFAPLGLTNMFNAGGAIDGLKYEVKGGAELSNLDDGYKGESSCVSEQRVENCSDELVGKVSMEVKGCGKFGAYSSAKPRKCIVDANVVEFVYDSDSGLVSLSLDSMPEEGKLHVVEIEL
;
A
#
# COMPACT_ATOMS: atom_id res chain seq x y z
N MET A 1 3.10 18.35 33.05
CA MET A 1 2.74 17.70 34.34
C MET A 1 2.26 16.30 33.99
N LEU A 2 3.06 15.26 34.25
CA LEU A 2 2.72 13.88 33.87
C LEU A 2 1.80 13.26 34.94
N TRP A 3 0.57 12.92 34.56
CA TRP A 3 -0.34 12.15 35.39
C TRP A 3 -0.36 10.72 34.87
N CYS A 4 0.10 9.76 35.68
CA CYS A 4 0.19 8.37 35.24
C CYS A 4 -0.28 7.40 36.33
N SER A 5 -1.23 6.52 35.97
CA SER A 5 -1.74 5.45 36.83
C SER A 5 -1.10 4.12 36.40
N SER A 6 0.05 3.78 36.99
CA SER A 6 0.79 2.56 36.66
C SER A 6 0.10 1.25 36.99
N LYS A 7 -1.00 1.32 37.75
CA LYS A 7 -1.83 0.14 38.05
C LYS A 7 -2.87 -0.16 36.97
N GLN A 8 -3.04 0.70 35.96
CA GLN A 8 -4.15 0.59 35.00
C GLN A 8 -3.73 0.59 33.51
N THR A 9 -2.53 1.07 33.16
CA THR A 9 -2.06 1.10 31.76
C THR A 9 -0.60 0.66 31.63
N ALA A 10 -0.30 -0.09 30.57
CA ALA A 10 1.06 -0.48 30.18
C ALA A 10 1.72 0.51 29.22
N VAL A 11 0.95 1.48 28.70
CA VAL A 11 1.39 2.49 27.74
C VAL A 11 1.22 3.88 28.34
N VAL A 12 2.22 4.75 28.16
CA VAL A 12 2.19 6.13 28.61
C VAL A 12 2.63 7.07 27.50
N ARG A 13 1.89 8.16 27.30
CA ARG A 13 2.30 9.22 26.38
C ARG A 13 3.60 9.85 26.89
N ALA A 14 4.64 9.77 26.06
CA ALA A 14 5.99 10.18 26.43
C ALA A 14 6.19 11.70 26.46
N SER A 15 5.30 12.44 25.80
CA SER A 15 5.27 13.91 25.77
C SER A 15 3.84 14.41 25.51
N ASP A 16 3.72 15.73 25.39
CA ASP A 16 2.54 16.40 24.84
C ASP A 16 2.22 15.91 23.42
N ASP A 17 1.06 16.32 22.89
CA ASP A 17 0.56 15.91 21.59
C ASP A 17 1.49 16.28 20.43
N PHE A 18 1.48 15.45 19.40
CA PHE A 18 2.00 15.81 18.10
C PHE A 18 1.12 16.92 17.50
N TYR A 19 1.71 18.10 17.28
CA TYR A 19 1.02 19.26 16.69
C TYR A 19 1.40 19.43 15.19
N PRO A 20 0.64 18.87 14.25
CA PRO A 20 0.98 18.88 12.81
C PRO A 20 0.96 20.27 12.15
N ARG A 21 0.46 21.30 12.83
CA ARG A 21 0.36 22.67 12.29
C ARG A 21 1.33 23.64 12.95
N ASP A 22 2.12 23.19 13.92
CA ASP A 22 3.12 24.00 14.60
C ASP A 22 4.53 23.48 14.26
N PRO A 23 5.23 24.11 13.31
CA PRO A 23 6.57 23.69 12.90
C PRO A 23 7.59 23.68 14.04
N VAL A 24 7.43 24.53 15.05
CA VAL A 24 8.35 24.67 16.19
C VAL A 24 8.25 23.46 17.12
N SER A 25 7.10 22.79 17.13
CA SER A 25 6.85 21.62 17.99
C SER A 25 7.65 20.36 17.56
N HIS A 26 8.06 20.22 16.30
CA HIS A 26 8.52 18.92 15.80
C HIS A 26 9.87 18.45 16.35
N THR A 27 10.84 19.36 16.48
CA THR A 27 12.18 19.04 16.99
C THR A 27 12.13 18.80 18.49
N ILE A 28 11.41 19.66 19.23
CA ILE A 28 11.22 19.51 20.67
C ILE A 28 10.39 18.27 21.00
N HIS A 29 9.40 17.90 20.18
CA HIS A 29 8.62 16.67 20.36
C HIS A 29 9.53 15.46 20.33
N ILE A 30 10.30 15.26 19.24
CA ILE A 30 11.23 14.11 19.11
C ILE A 30 12.25 14.08 20.24
N ALA A 31 12.82 15.22 20.64
CA ALA A 31 13.75 15.27 21.76
C ALA A 31 13.05 14.90 23.09
N ALA A 32 11.88 15.47 23.37
CA ALA A 32 11.13 15.22 24.60
C ALA A 32 10.71 13.75 24.71
N VAL A 33 10.12 13.17 23.66
CA VAL A 33 9.75 11.74 23.68
C VAL A 33 10.98 10.85 23.83
N ALA A 34 12.12 11.17 23.21
CA ALA A 34 13.35 10.38 23.33
C ALA A 34 13.92 10.41 24.76
N TYR A 35 14.11 11.59 25.34
CA TYR A 35 14.65 11.72 26.70
C TYR A 35 13.69 11.17 27.75
N ASN A 36 12.39 11.45 27.62
CA ASN A 36 11.40 10.93 28.56
C ASN A 36 11.28 9.40 28.46
N SER A 37 11.49 8.81 27.28
CA SER A 37 11.48 7.36 27.10
C SER A 37 12.56 6.63 27.90
N VAL A 38 13.70 7.27 28.18
CA VAL A 38 14.75 6.68 29.03
C VAL A 38 14.23 6.42 30.44
N PHE A 39 13.46 7.35 31.00
CA PHE A 39 12.89 7.19 32.35
C PHE A 39 11.57 6.39 32.32
N LEU A 40 10.69 6.70 31.37
CA LEU A 40 9.37 6.05 31.28
C LEU A 40 9.50 4.58 30.89
N GLY A 41 10.47 4.24 30.03
CA GLY A 41 10.75 2.87 29.59
C GLY A 41 11.07 1.90 30.72
N GLU A 42 11.54 2.39 31.87
CA GLU A 42 11.81 1.57 33.06
C GLU A 42 10.53 1.02 33.71
N PHE A 43 9.38 1.66 33.47
CA PHE A 43 8.12 1.32 34.13
C PHE A 43 6.96 1.07 33.16
N MET A 44 7.02 1.60 31.93
CA MET A 44 5.92 1.62 30.95
C MET A 44 6.44 1.72 29.52
N GLN A 45 5.63 1.25 28.56
CA GLN A 45 5.93 1.45 27.14
C GLN A 45 5.67 2.92 26.76
N PRO A 46 6.69 3.69 26.31
CA PRO A 46 6.50 5.07 25.90
C PRO A 46 5.81 5.12 24.54
N ASP A 47 4.67 5.81 24.48
CA ASP A 47 3.96 6.15 23.25
C ASP A 47 4.41 7.53 22.78
N TRP A 48 5.06 7.55 21.62
CA TRP A 48 5.61 8.76 20.98
C TRP A 48 4.55 9.58 20.25
N ASP A 49 3.29 9.21 20.45
CA ASP A 49 2.11 9.72 19.76
C ASP A 49 2.07 9.31 18.29
N MET A 50 0.91 9.52 17.67
CA MET A 50 0.75 9.41 16.23
C MET A 50 1.66 10.40 15.49
N PHE A 51 2.02 10.07 14.25
CA PHE A 51 2.50 11.06 13.29
C PHE A 51 1.77 10.92 11.98
N HIS A 52 1.76 12.00 11.22
CA HIS A 52 1.24 11.98 9.88
C HIS A 52 2.36 11.54 8.94
N SER A 53 2.16 10.40 8.29
CA SER A 53 3.00 9.95 7.16
C SER A 53 3.03 10.99 6.03
N LEU A 54 2.04 11.90 6.01
CA LEU A 54 1.92 13.00 5.08
C LEU A 54 2.12 14.37 5.77
N HIS A 55 3.37 14.75 5.99
CA HIS A 55 3.76 16.01 6.65
C HIS A 55 5.21 16.38 6.26
N PRO A 56 5.62 17.67 6.21
CA PRO A 56 7.01 18.05 5.90
C PRO A 56 8.06 17.37 6.80
N ALA A 57 7.73 17.19 8.09
CA ALA A 57 8.56 16.47 9.05
C ALA A 57 8.28 14.94 9.11
N ALA A 58 7.53 14.36 8.17
CA ALA A 58 7.14 12.94 8.23
C ALA A 58 8.34 12.00 8.25
N VAL A 59 9.37 12.24 7.43
CA VAL A 59 10.59 11.41 7.41
C VAL A 59 11.35 11.52 8.74
N TYR A 60 11.46 12.73 9.30
CA TYR A 60 12.07 12.97 10.60
C TYR A 60 11.35 12.21 11.72
N HIS A 61 10.02 12.22 11.71
CA HIS A 61 9.18 11.53 12.69
C HIS A 61 9.10 10.01 12.48
N ALA A 62 9.11 9.53 11.23
CA ALA A 62 9.08 8.12 10.87
C ALA A 62 10.39 7.43 11.24
N SER A 63 11.53 8.04 10.90
CA SER A 63 12.86 7.51 11.23
C SER A 63 13.05 7.41 12.74
N ALA A 64 12.65 8.45 13.48
CA ALA A 64 12.72 8.45 14.93
C ALA A 64 11.85 7.34 15.56
N ARG A 65 10.63 7.10 15.05
CA ARG A 65 9.77 5.99 15.52
C ARG A 65 10.27 4.61 15.11
N ALA A 66 10.96 4.50 13.98
CA ALA A 66 11.56 3.24 13.56
C ALA A 66 12.67 2.77 14.52
N ILE A 67 13.33 3.70 15.21
CA ILE A 67 14.41 3.41 16.19
C ILE A 67 14.01 3.63 17.65
N SER A 68 12.82 4.17 17.92
CA SER A 68 12.42 4.58 19.28
C SER A 68 12.16 3.42 20.23
N GLY A 69 11.95 2.22 19.69
CA GLY A 69 11.41 1.08 20.44
C GLY A 69 9.94 1.25 20.85
N GLY A 70 9.27 2.30 20.37
CA GLY A 70 7.85 2.61 20.58
C GLY A 70 6.92 1.98 19.52
N PRO A 71 5.60 1.98 19.75
CA PRO A 71 4.64 1.34 18.84
C PRO A 71 4.51 2.09 17.49
N ILE A 72 4.39 1.31 16.41
CA ILE A 72 3.85 1.76 15.11
C ILE A 72 2.49 1.07 14.93
N TYR A 73 1.41 1.85 14.87
CA TYR A 73 0.05 1.31 14.87
C TYR A 73 -0.37 0.81 13.48
N VAL A 74 -0.90 -0.42 13.44
CA VAL A 74 -1.46 -1.10 12.25
C VAL A 74 -2.76 -1.82 12.64
N ARG A 75 -3.56 -2.25 11.66
CA ARG A 75 -4.85 -2.94 11.91
C ARG A 75 -4.85 -4.36 11.35
N PRO A 76 -5.35 -5.37 12.08
CA PRO A 76 -5.60 -6.68 11.49
C PRO A 76 -6.73 -6.60 10.45
N THR A 77 -6.71 -7.51 9.49
CA THR A 77 -7.86 -7.71 8.59
C THR A 77 -8.99 -8.42 9.33
N ARG A 78 -10.23 -8.28 8.87
CA ARG A 78 -11.43 -8.80 9.54
C ARG A 78 -11.45 -10.32 9.59
N ASP A 79 -10.91 -10.99 8.58
CA ASP A 79 -10.79 -12.44 8.53
C ASP A 79 -9.76 -12.99 9.54
N CYS A 80 -8.80 -12.19 9.97
CA CYS A 80 -7.80 -12.58 10.97
C CYS A 80 -8.16 -12.16 12.40
N LEU A 81 -9.13 -11.25 12.59
CA LEU A 81 -9.41 -10.59 13.88
C LEU A 81 -9.69 -11.54 15.05
N PHE A 82 -10.33 -12.68 14.77
CA PHE A 82 -10.68 -13.70 15.78
C PHE A 82 -9.98 -15.04 15.53
N SER A 83 -8.92 -15.04 14.72
CA SER A 83 -8.08 -16.21 14.47
C SER A 83 -6.90 -16.25 15.43
N ASP A 84 -6.29 -17.43 15.58
CA ASP A 84 -5.04 -17.59 16.34
C ASP A 84 -3.90 -17.95 15.37
N PRO A 85 -3.33 -16.95 14.68
CA PRO A 85 -2.34 -17.17 13.63
C PRO A 85 -1.01 -17.77 14.15
N ALA A 86 -0.86 -17.90 15.47
CA ALA A 86 0.31 -18.51 16.09
C ALA A 86 0.15 -20.01 16.37
N ARG A 87 -1.09 -20.52 16.46
CA ARG A 87 -1.35 -21.90 16.94
C ARG A 87 -2.33 -22.72 16.11
N ASP A 88 -3.25 -22.10 15.38
CA ASP A 88 -4.36 -22.83 14.75
C ASP A 88 -3.93 -23.76 13.60
N GLY A 89 -2.71 -23.60 13.07
CA GLY A 89 -2.17 -24.37 11.96
C GLY A 89 -2.87 -24.11 10.61
N VAL A 90 -3.65 -23.03 10.49
CA VAL A 90 -4.43 -22.72 9.28
C VAL A 90 -4.35 -21.24 8.88
N SER A 91 -4.32 -20.32 9.84
CA SER A 91 -4.45 -18.89 9.55
C SER A 91 -3.09 -18.22 9.35
N LEU A 92 -3.00 -17.37 8.32
CA LEU A 92 -1.96 -16.36 8.18
C LEU A 92 -2.39 -15.10 8.94
N LEU A 93 -1.46 -14.39 9.56
CA LEU A 93 -1.73 -13.05 10.09
C LEU A 93 -1.72 -12.07 8.91
N LYS A 94 -2.79 -11.30 8.77
CA LYS A 94 -2.84 -10.18 7.82
C LYS A 94 -3.07 -8.88 8.56
N ILE A 95 -2.29 -7.87 8.22
CA ILE A 95 -2.40 -6.51 8.75
C ILE A 95 -2.38 -5.53 7.59
N TRP A 96 -3.07 -4.40 7.73
CA TRP A 96 -3.22 -3.44 6.65
C TRP A 96 -3.15 -2.00 7.15
N ASN A 97 -2.87 -1.10 6.22
CA ASN A 97 -2.89 0.35 6.39
C ASN A 97 -3.34 1.05 5.09
N MET A 98 -3.63 2.35 5.16
CA MET A 98 -4.06 3.18 4.02
C MET A 98 -3.07 4.28 3.70
N ASN A 99 -2.96 4.58 2.41
CA ASN A 99 -2.49 5.85 1.88
C ASN A 99 -3.67 6.59 1.22
N LYS A 100 -3.39 7.76 0.64
CA LYS A 100 -4.41 8.58 -0.06
C LYS A 100 -5.08 7.85 -1.24
N PHE A 101 -4.29 7.11 -2.02
CA PHE A 101 -4.73 6.51 -3.29
C PHE A 101 -4.46 5.01 -3.37
N THR A 102 -3.94 4.41 -2.31
CA THR A 102 -3.57 2.98 -2.24
C THR A 102 -3.75 2.45 -0.82
N GLY A 103 -3.71 1.13 -0.66
CA GLY A 103 -3.55 0.45 0.61
C GLY A 103 -2.28 -0.39 0.65
N VAL A 104 -1.83 -0.71 1.86
CA VAL A 104 -0.75 -1.67 2.10
C VAL A 104 -1.30 -2.84 2.88
N LEU A 105 -0.96 -4.05 2.46
CA LEU A 105 -1.34 -5.29 3.11
C LEU A 105 -0.08 -6.12 3.39
N GLY A 106 0.20 -6.38 4.66
CA GLY A 106 1.24 -7.32 5.07
C GLY A 106 0.63 -8.66 5.45
N VAL A 107 1.22 -9.76 4.99
CA VAL A 107 0.80 -11.13 5.31
C VAL A 107 1.97 -11.93 5.85
N TYR A 108 1.75 -12.61 6.97
CA TYR A 108 2.79 -13.27 7.75
C TYR A 108 2.36 -14.67 8.16
N ASN A 109 3.27 -15.63 8.07
CA ASN A 109 3.09 -16.93 8.73
C ASN A 109 3.75 -16.91 10.11
N CYS A 110 2.92 -16.84 11.15
CA CYS A 110 3.34 -16.73 12.54
C CYS A 110 3.26 -18.05 13.33
N GLN A 111 3.03 -19.19 12.65
CA GLN A 111 2.74 -20.45 13.32
C GLN A 111 3.91 -20.98 14.14
N GLY A 112 3.59 -21.68 15.23
CA GLY A 112 4.53 -22.53 15.96
C GLY A 112 4.93 -21.99 17.32
N ALA A 113 5.18 -20.69 17.47
CA ALA A 113 5.57 -20.11 18.76
C ALA A 113 4.42 -19.30 19.37
N ALA A 114 4.01 -19.64 20.59
CA ALA A 114 2.99 -18.89 21.32
C ALA A 114 3.23 -18.92 22.84
N TRP A 115 2.58 -18.00 23.55
CA TRP A 115 2.63 -17.93 25.00
C TRP A 115 1.90 -19.12 25.64
N ASN A 116 2.60 -19.84 26.52
CA ASN A 116 2.03 -20.89 27.35
C ASN A 116 1.74 -20.35 28.75
N SER A 117 0.47 -20.29 29.15
CA SER A 117 0.05 -19.74 30.44
C SER A 117 0.50 -20.59 31.64
N THR A 118 0.62 -21.91 31.47
CA THR A 118 1.09 -22.84 32.50
C THR A 118 2.58 -22.69 32.73
N GLU A 119 3.38 -22.67 31.66
CA GLU A 119 4.84 -22.56 31.74
C GLU A 119 5.34 -21.11 31.90
N ARG A 120 4.47 -20.12 31.69
CA ARG A 120 4.77 -18.67 31.73
C ARG A 120 5.95 -18.27 30.84
N LYS A 121 6.04 -18.88 29.67
CA LYS A 121 7.05 -18.57 28.65
C LYS A 121 6.48 -18.86 27.26
N ASN A 122 7.16 -18.34 26.23
CA ASN A 122 6.89 -18.75 24.86
C ASN A 122 7.38 -20.19 24.66
N THR A 123 6.51 -21.04 24.12
CA THR A 123 6.81 -22.44 23.80
C THR A 123 6.54 -22.71 22.34
N PHE A 124 7.29 -23.64 21.77
CA PHE A 124 6.96 -24.19 20.48
C PHE A 124 5.81 -25.18 20.64
N HIS A 125 4.75 -24.96 19.88
CA HIS A 125 3.62 -25.86 19.70
C HIS A 125 3.84 -26.63 18.41
N GLN A 126 3.53 -27.92 18.42
CA GLN A 126 3.68 -28.74 17.22
C GLN A 126 2.70 -28.28 16.15
N THR A 127 3.23 -27.70 15.07
CA THR A 127 2.46 -27.35 13.89
C THR A 127 2.45 -28.54 12.94
N LYS A 128 1.29 -28.82 12.33
CA LYS A 128 1.17 -29.94 11.38
C LYS A 128 1.82 -29.62 10.02
N ASN A 129 1.86 -28.34 9.66
CA ASN A 129 2.30 -27.87 8.36
C ASN A 129 3.43 -26.85 8.51
N GLU A 130 4.50 -27.03 7.75
CA GLU A 130 5.62 -26.07 7.66
C GLU A 130 5.29 -24.89 6.73
N VAL A 131 4.38 -25.10 5.78
CA VAL A 131 3.88 -24.10 4.82
C VAL A 131 2.39 -23.93 5.03
N LEU A 132 1.94 -22.68 5.14
CA LEU A 132 0.52 -22.35 5.07
C LEU A 132 0.20 -21.68 3.74
N THR A 133 -0.94 -22.08 3.18
CA THR A 133 -1.52 -21.42 2.01
C THR A 133 -2.74 -20.64 2.46
N GLY A 134 -2.69 -19.33 2.27
CA GLY A 134 -3.84 -18.44 2.40
C GLY A 134 -4.19 -17.82 1.06
N ALA A 135 -5.09 -16.84 1.09
CA ALA A 135 -5.38 -16.02 -0.07
C ALA A 135 -5.59 -14.57 0.35
N ILE A 136 -5.18 -13.64 -0.50
CA ILE A 136 -5.43 -12.20 -0.33
C ILE A 136 -6.48 -11.71 -1.32
N ARG A 137 -7.20 -10.66 -0.96
CA ARG A 137 -8.14 -9.96 -1.83
C ARG A 137 -7.89 -8.46 -1.77
N GLY A 138 -8.28 -7.71 -2.80
CA GLY A 138 -8.21 -6.24 -2.78
C GLY A 138 -8.94 -5.64 -1.55
N ARG A 139 -10.09 -6.22 -1.19
CA ARG A 139 -10.91 -5.78 -0.04
C ARG A 139 -10.36 -6.16 1.34
N ASP A 140 -9.28 -6.94 1.41
CA ASP A 140 -8.63 -7.23 2.71
C ASP A 140 -8.04 -5.92 3.29
N VAL A 141 -7.73 -4.94 2.43
CA VAL A 141 -7.62 -3.53 2.81
C VAL A 141 -9.04 -2.97 2.97
N HIS A 142 -9.55 -2.90 4.20
CA HIS A 142 -10.98 -2.65 4.43
C HIS A 142 -11.55 -1.37 3.84
N LEU A 143 -10.76 -0.30 3.77
CA LEU A 143 -11.19 1.02 3.31
C LEU A 143 -10.67 1.32 1.89
N ILE A 144 -10.34 0.28 1.11
CA ILE A 144 -9.77 0.46 -0.23
C ILE A 144 -10.66 1.28 -1.17
N ALA A 145 -11.99 1.23 -1.00
CA ALA A 145 -12.93 2.05 -1.76
C ALA A 145 -12.72 3.56 -1.56
N GLU A 146 -12.25 3.99 -0.39
CA GLU A 146 -11.96 5.41 -0.11
C GLU A 146 -10.78 5.93 -0.94
N ALA A 147 -9.91 5.04 -1.42
CA ALA A 147 -8.76 5.37 -2.26
C ALA A 147 -9.09 5.44 -3.77
N ALA A 148 -10.27 4.98 -4.21
CA ALA A 148 -10.57 4.80 -5.63
C ALA A 148 -10.84 6.11 -6.39
N MET A 149 -11.06 7.23 -5.68
CA MET A 149 -11.42 8.54 -6.24
C MET A 149 -12.66 8.53 -7.17
N ASP A 150 -13.42 7.44 -7.19
CA ASP A 150 -14.61 7.24 -8.02
C ASP A 150 -15.71 6.58 -7.19
N LEU A 151 -16.88 7.20 -7.17
CA LEU A 151 -18.07 6.68 -6.47
C LEU A 151 -18.64 5.44 -7.15
N ASN A 152 -18.35 5.24 -8.44
CA ASN A 152 -18.82 4.11 -9.24
C ASN A 152 -17.73 3.06 -9.48
N TRP A 153 -16.65 3.07 -8.69
CA TRP A 153 -15.59 2.08 -8.79
C TRP A 153 -16.16 0.65 -8.61
N ASP A 154 -15.77 -0.24 -9.51
CA ASP A 154 -16.30 -1.60 -9.64
C ASP A 154 -15.69 -2.61 -8.65
N GLY A 155 -14.67 -2.19 -7.89
CA GLY A 155 -13.98 -3.02 -6.91
C GLY A 155 -12.72 -3.70 -7.43
N ASN A 156 -12.31 -3.45 -8.68
CA ASN A 156 -11.10 -4.01 -9.26
C ASN A 156 -9.85 -3.34 -8.71
N CYS A 157 -8.86 -4.15 -8.30
CA CYS A 157 -7.59 -3.66 -7.78
C CYS A 157 -6.42 -4.19 -8.60
N ALA A 158 -5.34 -3.42 -8.71
CA ALA A 158 -4.02 -3.96 -9.00
C ALA A 158 -3.28 -4.22 -7.69
N VAL A 159 -2.60 -5.36 -7.60
CA VAL A 159 -1.90 -5.83 -6.41
C VAL A 159 -0.45 -6.15 -6.78
N TYR A 160 0.48 -5.45 -6.14
CA TYR A 160 1.91 -5.59 -6.36
C TYR A 160 2.58 -6.28 -5.16
N SER A 161 3.26 -7.41 -5.38
CA SER A 161 4.06 -8.08 -4.36
C SER A 161 5.45 -7.44 -4.27
N HIS A 162 5.83 -6.99 -3.07
CA HIS A 162 7.17 -6.48 -2.82
C HIS A 162 8.23 -7.59 -2.73
N ARG A 163 7.82 -8.85 -2.45
CA ARG A 163 8.72 -9.99 -2.40
C ARG A 163 9.08 -10.51 -3.80
N THR A 164 8.09 -10.67 -4.69
CA THR A 164 8.32 -11.24 -6.03
C THR A 164 8.52 -10.16 -7.09
N GLY A 165 8.06 -8.93 -6.84
CA GLY A 165 8.04 -7.85 -7.82
C GLY A 165 6.97 -8.01 -8.89
N GLU A 166 6.04 -8.96 -8.71
CA GLU A 166 4.96 -9.24 -9.65
C GLU A 166 3.74 -8.36 -9.39
N LEU A 167 3.06 -7.97 -10.48
CA LEU A 167 1.81 -7.22 -10.48
C LEU A 167 0.69 -8.09 -11.03
N ILE A 168 -0.43 -8.15 -10.31
CA ILE A 168 -1.62 -8.89 -10.73
C ILE A 168 -2.86 -8.00 -10.55
N THR A 169 -3.74 -8.00 -11.54
CA THR A 169 -5.07 -7.40 -11.40
C THR A 169 -6.05 -8.41 -10.81
N LEU A 170 -6.77 -7.98 -9.78
CA LEU A 170 -7.79 -8.78 -9.10
C LEU A 170 -9.15 -8.12 -9.30
N PRO A 171 -10.09 -8.83 -9.97
CA PRO A 171 -11.47 -8.42 -10.00
C PRO A 171 -12.08 -8.30 -8.59
N TYR A 172 -13.22 -7.64 -8.47
CA TYR A 172 -13.91 -7.54 -7.19
C TYR A 172 -14.05 -8.90 -6.50
N ASN A 173 -13.56 -8.97 -5.27
CA ASN A 173 -13.60 -10.16 -4.40
C ASN A 173 -12.82 -11.39 -4.92
N ALA A 174 -12.07 -11.27 -6.02
CA ALA A 174 -11.15 -12.31 -6.46
C ALA A 174 -10.05 -12.55 -5.42
N ALA A 175 -9.63 -13.81 -5.30
CA ALA A 175 -8.66 -14.25 -4.31
C ALA A 175 -7.36 -14.67 -4.98
N LEU A 176 -6.26 -14.05 -4.57
CA LEU A 176 -4.91 -14.42 -4.98
C LEU A 176 -4.30 -15.38 -3.95
N PRO A 177 -4.05 -16.66 -4.30
CA PRO A 177 -3.42 -17.61 -3.39
C PRO A 177 -1.97 -17.23 -3.09
N LEU A 178 -1.54 -17.55 -1.88
CA LEU A 178 -0.25 -17.17 -1.32
C LEU A 178 0.20 -18.29 -0.39
N SER A 179 1.42 -18.79 -0.58
CA SER A 179 2.02 -19.79 0.31
C SER A 179 3.25 -19.23 1.00
N LEU A 180 3.31 -19.40 2.31
CA LEU A 180 4.39 -18.90 3.18
C LEU A 180 4.85 -20.01 4.12
N LYS A 181 6.16 -20.22 4.22
CA LYS A 181 6.75 -20.99 5.32
C LYS A 181 6.66 -20.21 6.62
N VAL A 182 6.77 -20.90 7.75
CA VAL A 182 6.90 -20.24 9.06
C VAL A 182 8.03 -19.21 9.03
N LEU A 183 7.78 -18.01 9.56
CA LEU A 183 8.65 -16.81 9.51
C LEU A 183 8.78 -16.13 8.14
N GLU A 184 8.14 -16.64 7.08
CA GLU A 184 8.02 -15.91 5.82
C GLU A 184 6.85 -14.92 5.86
N HIS A 185 6.99 -13.87 5.04
CA HIS A 185 6.00 -12.84 4.87
C HIS A 185 6.05 -12.29 3.44
N ASP A 186 5.02 -11.54 3.08
CA ASP A 186 4.99 -10.71 1.88
C ASP A 186 4.23 -9.41 2.18
N ILE A 187 4.61 -8.33 1.52
CA ILE A 187 3.97 -7.04 1.60
C ILE A 187 3.40 -6.72 0.23
N PHE A 188 2.16 -6.25 0.20
CA PHE A 188 1.46 -5.91 -1.02
C PHE A 188 1.06 -4.45 -1.02
N THR A 189 1.31 -3.77 -2.14
CA THR A 189 0.60 -2.53 -2.46
C THR A 189 -0.67 -2.89 -3.21
N VAL A 190 -1.82 -2.46 -2.68
CA VAL A 190 -3.15 -2.66 -3.27
C VAL A 190 -3.66 -1.32 -3.74
N THR A 191 -4.00 -1.19 -5.02
CA THR A 191 -4.43 0.08 -5.61
C THR A 191 -5.70 -0.12 -6.43
N PRO A 192 -6.74 0.72 -6.26
CA PRO A 192 -7.94 0.66 -7.09
C PRO A 192 -7.61 0.92 -8.56
N VAL A 193 -8.15 0.09 -9.45
CA VAL A 193 -8.05 0.30 -10.90
C VAL A 193 -9.12 1.30 -11.31
N LYS A 194 -8.70 2.33 -12.06
CA LYS A 194 -9.58 3.33 -12.66
C LYS A 194 -9.67 3.09 -14.16
N ASP A 195 -10.88 2.87 -14.66
CA ASP A 195 -11.16 2.87 -16.09
C ASP A 195 -11.25 4.30 -16.62
N LEU A 196 -10.52 4.57 -17.70
CA LEU A 196 -10.48 5.87 -18.37
C LEU A 196 -11.26 5.85 -19.68
N ALA A 197 -11.16 4.73 -20.41
CA ALA A 197 -11.88 4.45 -21.65
C ALA A 197 -11.92 2.93 -21.87
N PRO A 198 -12.75 2.41 -22.79
CA PRO A 198 -12.75 0.99 -23.13
C PRO A 198 -11.34 0.51 -23.53
N GLY A 199 -10.79 -0.46 -22.78
CA GLY A 199 -9.43 -0.98 -22.98
C GLY A 199 -8.30 -0.17 -22.32
N PHE A 200 -8.61 0.96 -21.70
CA PHE A 200 -7.65 1.84 -21.03
C PHE A 200 -8.00 2.02 -19.56
N SER A 201 -7.26 1.33 -18.70
CA SER A 201 -7.36 1.43 -17.25
C SER A 201 -5.99 1.61 -16.62
N PHE A 202 -5.97 2.22 -15.44
CA PHE A 202 -4.76 2.64 -14.77
C PHE A 202 -4.89 2.51 -13.26
N ALA A 203 -3.80 2.16 -12.59
CA ALA A 203 -3.73 2.21 -11.13
C ALA A 203 -2.31 2.57 -10.65
N PRO A 204 -2.13 3.59 -9.79
CA PRO A 204 -0.80 3.99 -9.34
C PRO A 204 -0.28 3.07 -8.23
N LEU A 205 1.01 2.71 -8.25
CA LEU A 205 1.67 1.94 -7.18
C LEU A 205 2.57 2.82 -6.31
N GLY A 206 3.30 3.76 -6.91
CA GLY A 206 4.25 4.63 -6.20
C GLY A 206 5.68 4.10 -6.26
N LEU A 207 6.47 4.33 -5.21
CA LEU A 207 7.88 3.92 -5.15
C LEU A 207 8.03 2.44 -4.77
N THR A 208 8.09 1.57 -5.78
CA THR A 208 8.10 0.09 -5.64
C THR A 208 9.27 -0.48 -4.84
N ASN A 209 10.36 0.28 -4.73
CA ASN A 209 11.51 -0.04 -3.87
C ASN A 209 11.26 0.26 -2.37
N MET A 210 10.08 0.74 -1.98
CA MET A 210 9.66 0.97 -0.60
C MET A 210 8.49 0.06 -0.23
N PHE A 211 8.45 -0.45 1.01
CA PHE A 211 7.35 -1.31 1.48
C PHE A 211 5.99 -0.58 1.56
N ASN A 212 5.99 0.74 1.71
CA ASN A 212 4.81 1.58 1.59
C ASN A 212 4.90 2.44 0.31
N ALA A 213 4.93 1.77 -0.85
CA ALA A 213 5.17 2.42 -2.15
C ALA A 213 4.20 3.58 -2.42
N GLY A 214 2.91 3.33 -2.24
CA GLY A 214 1.87 4.31 -2.55
C GLY A 214 1.79 5.48 -1.56
N GLY A 215 2.52 5.41 -0.44
CA GLY A 215 2.68 6.53 0.49
C GLY A 215 3.46 7.71 -0.11
N ALA A 216 4.19 7.48 -1.21
CA ALA A 216 4.90 8.53 -1.94
C ALA A 216 3.97 9.46 -2.74
N ILE A 217 2.74 9.04 -3.05
CA ILE A 217 1.85 9.77 -3.95
C ILE A 217 1.01 10.77 -3.14
N ASP A 218 1.19 12.05 -3.43
CA ASP A 218 0.51 13.15 -2.73
C ASP A 218 -0.71 13.67 -3.50
N GLY A 219 -0.60 13.69 -4.83
CA GLY A 219 -1.64 14.12 -5.77
C GLY A 219 -1.83 13.12 -6.90
N LEU A 220 -3.07 12.98 -7.36
CA LEU A 220 -3.46 12.10 -8.47
C LEU A 220 -4.63 12.74 -9.23
N LYS A 221 -4.50 12.84 -10.55
CA LYS A 221 -5.52 13.39 -11.44
C LYS A 221 -5.61 12.56 -12.71
N TYR A 222 -6.83 12.28 -13.12
CA TYR A 222 -7.16 11.60 -14.36
C TYR A 222 -7.80 12.59 -15.34
N GLU A 223 -7.29 12.66 -16.56
CA GLU A 223 -7.84 13.47 -17.65
C GLU A 223 -8.18 12.55 -18.83
N VAL A 224 -9.47 12.42 -19.16
CA VAL A 224 -9.94 11.65 -20.32
C VAL A 224 -10.14 12.61 -21.49
N LYS A 225 -9.64 12.27 -22.68
CA LYS A 225 -9.88 13.06 -23.90
C LYS A 225 -11.04 12.45 -24.70
N GLY A 226 -11.93 13.32 -25.18
CA GLY A 226 -13.27 12.98 -25.70
C GLY A 226 -13.34 12.22 -27.04
N GLY A 227 -12.32 11.45 -27.41
CA GLY A 227 -12.38 10.52 -28.55
C GLY A 227 -12.94 9.13 -28.21
N ALA A 228 -13.15 8.83 -26.93
CA ALA A 228 -13.53 7.50 -26.44
C ALA A 228 -15.05 7.23 -26.37
N GLU A 229 -15.89 8.13 -26.85
CA GLU A 229 -17.32 7.84 -27.08
C GLU A 229 -17.56 7.71 -28.58
N LEU A 230 -17.71 6.46 -29.09
CA LEU A 230 -18.71 6.02 -30.09
C LEU A 230 -18.30 4.74 -30.85
N SER A 231 -18.99 3.62 -30.57
CA SER A 231 -20.00 3.08 -31.51
C SER A 231 -20.79 1.96 -30.83
N ASN A 232 -21.99 2.31 -30.35
CA ASN A 232 -23.08 1.35 -30.23
C ASN A 232 -23.68 1.14 -31.63
N LEU A 233 -24.23 -0.07 -31.84
CA LEU A 233 -24.98 -0.66 -32.98
C LEU A 233 -24.13 -1.75 -33.68
N ASP A 234 -24.53 -3.02 -33.72
CA ASP A 234 -25.89 -3.51 -33.96
C ASP A 234 -26.18 -4.89 -33.35
N ASP A 235 -27.46 -5.13 -33.08
CA ASP A 235 -28.07 -6.36 -32.56
C ASP A 235 -27.94 -7.54 -33.53
N GLY A 236 -27.69 -8.74 -32.97
CA GLY A 236 -28.08 -10.01 -33.59
C GLY A 236 -26.98 -11.06 -33.72
N TYR A 237 -26.99 -12.05 -32.81
CA TYR A 237 -27.03 -13.50 -33.10
C TYR A 237 -26.72 -14.29 -31.80
N LYS A 238 -27.63 -15.18 -31.40
CA LYS A 238 -27.45 -16.14 -30.29
C LYS A 238 -26.59 -17.31 -30.76
N GLY A 239 -25.59 -17.70 -29.97
CA GLY A 239 -24.82 -18.95 -30.16
C GLY A 239 -23.81 -19.19 -29.04
N GLU A 240 -23.73 -20.43 -28.57
CA GLU A 240 -23.11 -20.94 -27.33
C GLU A 240 -21.60 -20.77 -27.14
N SER A 241 -21.22 -20.61 -25.86
CA SER A 241 -20.03 -21.16 -25.16
C SER A 241 -18.68 -21.18 -25.88
N SER A 242 -17.80 -20.23 -25.57
CA SER A 242 -16.37 -20.51 -25.36
C SER A 242 -15.68 -19.38 -24.58
N CYS A 243 -14.65 -19.79 -23.82
CA CYS A 243 -13.74 -18.98 -23.04
C CYS A 243 -13.15 -17.80 -23.83
N VAL A 244 -13.39 -16.57 -23.37
CA VAL A 244 -12.79 -15.37 -23.95
C VAL A 244 -11.64 -14.93 -23.03
N SER A 245 -10.42 -15.18 -23.47
CA SER A 245 -9.24 -14.47 -22.99
C SER A 245 -9.38 -12.99 -23.36
N GLU A 246 -9.34 -12.09 -22.39
CA GLU A 246 -9.20 -10.65 -22.63
C GLU A 246 -7.86 -10.41 -23.35
N GLN A 247 -7.90 -10.31 -24.68
CA GLN A 247 -6.74 -9.88 -25.47
C GLN A 247 -6.49 -8.40 -25.16
N ARG A 248 -5.36 -8.12 -24.51
CA ARG A 248 -4.93 -6.76 -24.20
C ARG A 248 -4.61 -6.03 -25.50
N VAL A 249 -5.19 -4.84 -25.65
CA VAL A 249 -5.12 -4.04 -26.86
C VAL A 249 -3.73 -3.42 -26.97
N GLU A 250 -2.97 -3.76 -28.01
CA GLU A 250 -1.81 -2.97 -28.41
C GLU A 250 -2.30 -1.62 -28.93
N ASN A 251 -1.83 -0.54 -28.30
CA ASN A 251 -2.22 0.82 -28.64
C ASN A 251 -1.58 1.23 -29.98
N CYS A 252 -2.25 0.89 -31.09
CA CYS A 252 -1.82 1.19 -32.46
C CYS A 252 -2.38 2.52 -33.00
N SER A 253 -3.12 3.30 -32.20
CA SER A 253 -3.68 4.59 -32.61
C SER A 253 -2.81 5.77 -32.14
N ASP A 254 -2.68 6.80 -32.98
CA ASP A 254 -1.92 8.02 -32.68
C ASP A 254 -2.68 9.01 -31.77
N GLU A 255 -3.90 8.68 -31.34
CA GLU A 255 -4.76 9.56 -30.56
C GLU A 255 -4.53 9.37 -29.06
N LEU A 256 -4.43 10.48 -28.33
CA LEU A 256 -4.26 10.46 -26.87
C LEU A 256 -5.63 10.19 -26.24
N VAL A 257 -5.75 9.06 -25.55
CA VAL A 257 -7.00 8.62 -24.91
C VAL A 257 -7.13 9.23 -23.51
N GLY A 258 -6.03 9.22 -22.76
CA GLY A 258 -6.03 9.74 -21.40
C GLY A 258 -4.66 10.21 -20.94
N LYS A 259 -4.67 11.10 -19.95
CA LYS A 259 -3.47 11.56 -19.26
C LYS A 259 -3.66 11.37 -17.76
N VAL A 260 -2.73 10.68 -17.12
CA VAL A 260 -2.69 10.52 -15.67
C VAL A 260 -1.56 11.38 -15.13
N SER A 261 -1.86 12.29 -14.20
CA SER A 261 -0.88 13.15 -13.54
C SER A 261 -0.80 12.80 -12.07
N MET A 262 0.43 12.62 -11.56
CA MET A 262 0.71 12.25 -10.18
C MET A 262 1.76 13.19 -9.60
N GLU A 263 1.58 13.58 -8.34
CA GLU A 263 2.59 14.31 -7.58
C GLU A 263 3.26 13.35 -6.61
N VAL A 264 4.57 13.14 -6.76
CA VAL A 264 5.29 12.05 -6.10
C VAL A 264 6.44 12.60 -5.24
N LYS A 265 6.54 12.10 -4.01
CA LYS A 265 7.62 12.36 -3.06
C LYS A 265 8.73 11.34 -3.20
N GLY A 266 9.96 11.78 -2.96
CA GLY A 266 11.12 10.90 -2.91
C GLY A 266 11.67 10.56 -4.29
N CYS A 267 12.60 9.62 -4.31
CA CYS A 267 13.28 9.16 -5.52
C CYS A 267 13.38 7.62 -5.51
N GLY A 268 13.65 7.02 -6.67
CA GLY A 268 13.75 5.57 -6.84
C GLY A 268 12.87 5.03 -7.97
N LYS A 269 12.55 3.73 -7.91
CA LYS A 269 11.79 3.06 -8.96
C LYS A 269 10.29 3.29 -8.76
N PHE A 270 9.70 4.13 -9.61
CA PHE A 270 8.27 4.36 -9.64
C PHE A 270 7.57 3.27 -10.47
N GLY A 271 6.41 2.82 -9.99
CA GLY A 271 5.58 1.83 -10.67
C GLY A 271 4.11 2.24 -10.76
N ALA A 272 3.44 1.74 -11.80
CA ALA A 272 2.00 1.82 -11.98
C ALA A 272 1.50 0.63 -12.81
N TYR A 273 0.22 0.31 -12.67
CA TYR A 273 -0.51 -0.56 -13.58
C TYR A 273 -1.08 0.26 -14.75
N SER A 274 -0.98 -0.27 -15.97
CA SER A 274 -1.77 0.17 -17.11
C SER A 274 -2.17 -1.01 -18.01
N SER A 275 -3.45 -1.06 -18.39
CA SER A 275 -3.98 -2.12 -19.26
C SER A 275 -3.43 -2.09 -20.69
N ALA A 276 -2.95 -0.92 -21.13
CA ALA A 276 -2.34 -0.69 -22.43
C ALA A 276 -0.96 -0.07 -22.25
N LYS A 277 -0.06 -0.30 -23.21
CA LYS A 277 1.27 0.30 -23.17
C LYS A 277 1.16 1.84 -23.23
N PRO A 278 1.74 2.58 -22.28
CA PRO A 278 1.77 4.03 -22.36
C PRO A 278 2.49 4.52 -23.61
N ARG A 279 2.08 5.68 -24.13
CA ARG A 279 2.72 6.34 -25.27
C ARG A 279 4.04 6.98 -24.87
N LYS A 280 4.04 7.66 -23.73
CA LYS A 280 5.24 8.24 -23.11
C LYS A 280 4.99 8.49 -21.61
N CYS A 281 6.09 8.53 -20.88
CA CYS A 281 6.11 8.96 -19.49
C CYS A 281 6.92 10.26 -19.39
N ILE A 282 6.47 11.19 -18.55
CA ILE A 282 7.07 12.50 -18.36
C ILE A 282 7.32 12.67 -16.86
N VAL A 283 8.50 13.15 -16.49
CA VAL A 283 8.84 13.54 -15.11
C VAL A 283 9.34 14.98 -15.15
N ASP A 284 8.68 15.87 -14.42
CA ASP A 284 9.04 17.29 -14.31
C ASP A 284 9.22 17.96 -15.69
N ALA A 285 8.25 17.73 -16.58
CA ALA A 285 8.20 18.19 -17.97
C ALA A 285 9.25 17.58 -18.93
N ASN A 286 10.07 16.62 -18.48
CA ASN A 286 11.01 15.89 -19.33
C ASN A 286 10.47 14.50 -19.67
N VAL A 287 10.53 14.11 -20.95
CA VAL A 287 10.19 12.76 -21.37
C VAL A 287 11.27 11.80 -20.85
N VAL A 288 10.85 10.72 -20.21
CA VAL A 288 11.74 9.71 -19.63
C VAL A 288 11.52 8.34 -20.27
N GLU A 289 12.56 7.51 -20.24
CA GLU A 289 12.44 6.10 -20.59
C GLU A 289 11.63 5.35 -19.52
N PHE A 290 10.87 4.34 -19.97
CA PHE A 290 10.11 3.47 -19.09
C PHE A 290 10.14 2.03 -19.61
N VAL A 291 9.93 1.09 -18.69
CA VAL A 291 9.74 -0.33 -18.98
C VAL A 291 8.25 -0.64 -18.86
N TYR A 292 7.72 -1.41 -19.82
CA TYR A 292 6.36 -1.92 -19.78
C TYR A 292 6.36 -3.43 -19.95
N ASP A 293 5.80 -4.13 -18.97
CA ASP A 293 5.52 -5.55 -19.05
C ASP A 293 4.10 -5.76 -19.59
N SER A 294 3.99 -6.29 -20.81
CA SER A 294 2.70 -6.56 -21.46
C SER A 294 1.88 -7.65 -20.77
N ASP A 295 2.52 -8.55 -20.02
CA ASP A 295 1.88 -9.72 -19.39
C ASP A 295 1.25 -9.36 -18.05
N SER A 296 1.80 -8.37 -17.33
CA SER A 296 1.22 -7.85 -16.08
C SER A 296 0.57 -6.46 -16.20
N GLY A 297 0.93 -5.69 -17.23
CA GLY A 297 0.58 -4.27 -17.35
C GLY A 297 1.43 -3.36 -16.47
N LEU A 298 2.55 -3.85 -15.90
CA LEU A 298 3.41 -3.05 -15.04
C LEU A 298 4.22 -2.06 -15.87
N VAL A 299 4.01 -0.77 -15.60
CA VAL A 299 4.83 0.35 -16.05
C VAL A 299 5.83 0.67 -14.95
N SER A 300 7.11 0.81 -15.31
CA SER A 300 8.18 1.19 -14.38
C SER A 300 9.06 2.30 -14.97
N LEU A 301 9.36 3.32 -14.18
CA LEU A 301 10.27 4.41 -14.53
C LEU A 301 11.13 4.80 -13.32
N SER A 302 12.24 5.50 -13.57
CA SER A 302 13.14 5.97 -12.51
C SER A 302 12.89 7.44 -12.18
N LEU A 303 12.86 7.75 -10.89
CA LEU A 303 12.97 9.10 -10.36
C LEU A 303 14.39 9.25 -9.80
N ASP A 304 15.29 9.83 -10.59
CA ASP A 304 16.74 9.71 -10.38
C ASP A 304 17.28 10.52 -9.18
N SER A 305 16.61 11.59 -8.80
CA SER A 305 17.02 12.47 -7.71
C SER A 305 15.83 12.89 -6.86
N MET A 306 16.08 13.35 -5.64
CA MET A 306 15.05 14.03 -4.85
C MET A 306 14.56 15.30 -5.59
N PRO A 307 13.27 15.67 -5.47
CA PRO A 307 12.81 16.95 -5.95
C PRO A 307 13.41 18.09 -5.11
N GLU A 308 13.40 19.32 -5.63
CA GLU A 308 13.83 20.50 -4.86
C GLU A 308 13.05 20.62 -3.54
N GLU A 309 13.66 21.26 -2.54
CA GLU A 309 13.09 21.35 -1.20
C GLU A 309 11.67 21.94 -1.21
N GLY A 310 10.71 21.18 -0.64
CA GLY A 310 9.30 21.55 -0.63
C GLY A 310 8.52 21.29 -1.93
N LYS A 311 9.16 20.74 -2.97
CA LYS A 311 8.51 20.35 -4.23
C LYS A 311 8.25 18.84 -4.30
N LEU A 312 7.44 18.46 -5.28
CA LEU A 312 7.09 17.09 -5.65
C LEU A 312 7.48 16.87 -7.10
N HIS A 313 7.84 15.64 -7.45
CA HIS A 313 7.91 15.26 -8.85
C HIS A 313 6.52 15.30 -9.46
N VAL A 314 6.39 15.87 -10.66
CA VAL A 314 5.19 15.74 -11.47
C VAL A 314 5.42 14.62 -12.46
N VAL A 315 4.79 13.47 -12.20
CA VAL A 315 4.84 12.29 -13.06
C VAL A 315 3.58 12.25 -13.91
N GLU A 316 3.73 12.31 -15.23
CA GLU A 316 2.62 12.25 -16.17
C GLU A 316 2.76 11.03 -17.08
N ILE A 317 1.67 10.27 -17.23
CA ILE A 317 1.61 9.10 -18.10
C ILE A 317 0.51 9.34 -19.13
N GLU A 318 0.90 9.34 -20.40
CA GLU A 318 -0.02 9.49 -21.53
C GLU A 318 -0.36 8.12 -22.11
N LEU A 319 -1.67 7.82 -22.16
CA LEU A 319 -2.26 6.58 -22.66
C LEU A 319 -2.95 6.84 -24.00
#